data_AF-A0A923PXY8-F1
#
_entry.id   AF-A0A923PXY8-F1
#
_cell.length_a   1.000
_cell.length_b   1.000
_cell.length_c   1.000
_cell.angle_alpha   90.00
_cell.angle_beta   90.00
_cell.angle_gamma   90.00
#
_symmetry.space_group_name_H-M   'P 1'
#
loop_
_entity.id
_entity.type
_entity.pdbx_description
1 polymer ?
#
loop_
_entity_poly.entity_id
_entity_poly.type
_entity_poly.pdbx_seq_one_letter_code
_entity_poly.pdbx_strand_id
1 'polypeptide(L)' 'MPTPPKNPVRIVTAAALFDGHDASINIMRRILQDLGAEVIHLGHNRSVSDVVKAVLQEG' A
#
# COMPACT_ATOMS: atom_id res chain seq x y z
N MET A 1 7.43 17.90 -12.42
CA MET A 1 7.42 16.46 -12.05
C MET A 1 7.77 16.36 -10.58
N PRO A 2 7.09 15.52 -9.78
CA PRO A 2 7.49 15.29 -8.39
C PRO A 2 8.89 14.67 -8.37
N THR A 3 9.73 15.12 -7.44
CA THR A 3 11.09 14.58 -7.27
C THR A 3 11.01 13.18 -6.64
N PRO A 4 11.71 12.17 -7.19
CA PRO A 4 11.73 10.85 -6.60
C PRO A 4 12.32 10.90 -5.18
N PRO A 5 11.85 10.04 -4.26
CA PRO A 5 12.32 10.04 -2.89
C PRO A 5 13.81 9.72 -2.80
N LYS A 6 14.50 10.32 -1.82
CA LYS A 6 15.96 10.14 -1.62
C LYS A 6 16.35 8.69 -1.30
N ASN A 7 15.43 7.93 -0.67
CA ASN A 7 15.57 6.52 -0.38
C ASN A 7 14.43 5.75 -1.07
N PRO A 8 14.61 4.46 -1.41
CA PRO A 8 13.52 3.62 -1.89
C PRO A 8 12.41 3.57 -0.84
N VAL A 9 11.24 4.13 -1.16
CA VAL A 9 10.07 4.11 -0.27
C VAL A 9 9.17 2.97 -0.71
N ARG A 10 9.02 1.97 0.16
CA ARG A 10 8.11 0.83 -0.03
C ARG A 10 6.91 0.99 0.89
N ILE A 11 5.71 0.87 0.33
CA ILE A 11 4.44 1.07 1.03
C ILE A 11 3.57 -0.15 0.81
N VAL A 12 3.09 -0.78 1.88
CA VAL A 12 2.03 -1.79 1.76
C VAL A 12 0.66 -1.16 2.06
N THR A 13 -0.30 -1.45 1.19
CA THR A 13 -1.67 -0.91 1.25
C THR A 13 -2.68 -2.04 1.36
N ALA A 14 -3.66 -1.89 2.25
CA ALA A 14 -4.76 -2.84 2.43
C ALA A 14 -6.02 -2.09 2.88
N ALA A 15 -7.21 -2.58 2.49
CA ALA A 15 -8.44 -2.18 3.15
C ALA A 15 -8.66 -3.04 4.41
N ALA A 16 -9.28 -2.45 5.43
CA ALA A 16 -9.48 -3.09 6.72
C ALA A 16 -10.34 -4.37 6.61
N LEU A 17 -10.30 -5.20 7.66
CA LEU A 17 -11.15 -6.36 7.77
C LEU A 17 -12.64 -5.94 7.74
N PHE A 18 -13.42 -6.57 6.87
CA PHE A 18 -14.81 -6.22 6.52
C PHE A 18 -15.03 -4.88 5.82
N ASP A 19 -13.98 -4.24 5.33
CA ASP A 19 -14.11 -3.04 4.50
C ASP A 19 -13.99 -3.41 3.02
N GLY A 20 -15.10 -3.29 2.28
CA GLY A 20 -15.17 -3.50 0.84
C GLY A 20 -14.89 -2.24 0.00
N HIS A 21 -14.62 -1.08 0.63
CA HIS A 21 -14.46 0.19 -0.07
C HIS A 21 -13.01 0.37 -0.57
N ASP A 22 -12.65 -0.39 -1.61
CA ASP A 22 -11.32 -0.37 -2.19
C ASP A 22 -11.08 0.78 -3.20
N ALA A 23 -12.11 1.55 -3.55
CA ALA A 23 -11.99 2.66 -4.49
C ALA A 23 -10.97 3.70 -4.03
N SER A 24 -11.03 4.10 -2.76
CA SER A 24 -10.11 5.10 -2.18
C SER A 24 -8.67 4.59 -2.13
N ILE A 25 -8.45 3.33 -1.73
CA ILE A 25 -7.11 2.76 -1.65
C ILE A 25 -6.50 2.56 -3.05
N ASN A 26 -7.34 2.29 -4.06
CA ASN A 26 -6.94 2.20 -5.46
C ASN A 26 -6.51 3.57 -6.04
N ILE A 27 -7.14 4.67 -5.62
CA ILE A 27 -6.70 6.02 -6.01
C ILE A 27 -5.37 6.34 -5.33
N MET A 28 -5.27 6.09 -4.01
CA MET A 28 -4.05 6.38 -3.24
C MET A 28 -2.85 5.60 -3.76
N ARG A 29 -2.98 4.30 -4.08
CA ARG A 29 -1.85 3.53 -4.61
C ARG A 29 -1.31 4.11 -5.92
N ARG A 30 -2.20 4.63 -6.79
CA ARG A 30 -1.79 5.23 -8.07
C ARG A 30 -1.01 6.53 -7.85
N ILE A 31 -1.50 7.38 -6.95
CA ILE A 31 -0.79 8.61 -6.58
C ILE A 31 0.59 8.29 -6.00
N LEU A 32 0.68 7.30 -5.11
CA LEU A 32 1.95 6.89 -4.51
C LEU A 32 2.94 6.33 -5.56
N GLN A 33 2.44 5.52 -6.50
CA GLN A 33 3.24 5.03 -7.63
C GLN A 33 3.73 6.17 -8.53
N ASP A 34 2.88 7.15 -8.83
CA ASP A 34 3.24 8.34 -9.63
C ASP A 34 4.28 9.22 -8.93
N LEU A 35 4.32 9.21 -7.59
CA LEU A 35 5.34 9.88 -6.77
C LEU A 35 6.65 9.08 -6.66
N GLY A 36 6.72 7.88 -7.26
CA GLY A 36 7.92 7.04 -7.27
C GLY A 36 8.06 6.10 -6.07
N ALA A 37 6.99 5.86 -5.31
CA ALA A 37 6.99 4.84 -4.26
C ALA A 37 6.66 3.46 -4.83
N GLU A 38 7.31 2.42 -4.32
CA GLU A 38 6.98 1.03 -4.59
C GLU A 38 5.78 0.62 -3.72
N VAL A 39 4.66 0.26 -4.37
CA VAL A 39 3.42 -0.05 -3.64
C VAL A 39 3.09 -1.54 -3.73
N ILE A 40 3.00 -2.19 -2.57
CA ILE A 40 2.55 -3.58 -2.39
C ILE A 40 1.08 -3.54 -1.96
N HIS A 41 0.16 -3.91 -2.85
CA HIS A 41 -1.27 -3.85 -2.57
C HIS A 41 -1.84 -5.22 -2.20
N LEU A 42 -2.36 -5.36 -0.98
CA LEU A 42 -2.88 -6.62 -0.43
C LEU A 42 -4.39 -6.82 -0.66
N GLY A 43 -5.08 -5.83 -1.23
CA GLY A 43 -6.53 -5.86 -1.47
C GLY A 43 -7.36 -5.49 -0.24
N HIS A 44 -8.61 -5.93 -0.22
CA HIS A 44 -9.58 -5.66 0.83
C HIS A 44 -9.74 -6.85 1.80
N ASN A 45 -10.40 -6.61 2.94
CA ASN A 45 -10.72 -7.62 3.95
C ASN A 45 -9.48 -8.32 4.56
N ARG A 46 -8.44 -7.54 4.90
CA ARG A 46 -7.21 -8.06 5.52
C ARG A 46 -7.19 -7.81 7.01
N SER A 47 -6.85 -8.83 7.79
CA SER A 47 -6.64 -8.67 9.23
C SER A 47 -5.34 -7.93 9.50
N VAL A 48 -5.23 -7.31 10.68
CA VAL A 48 -3.98 -6.65 11.12
C VAL A 48 -2.81 -7.65 11.11
N SER A 49 -3.05 -8.90 11.50
CA SER A 49 -2.02 -9.95 11.50
C SER A 49 -1.48 -10.23 10.09
N ASP A 50 -2.36 -10.26 9.07
CA ASP A 50 -1.95 -10.50 7.69
C ASP A 50 -1.15 -9.32 7.12
N VAL A 51 -1.57 -8.09 7.42
CA VAL A 51 -0.84 -6.88 7.01
C VAL A 51 0.55 -6.86 7.65
N VAL A 52 0.65 -7.13 8.95
CA VAL A 52 1.95 -7.16 9.66
C VAL A 52 2.86 -8.25 9.10
N LYS A 53 2.34 -9.46 8.84
CA LYS A 53 3.12 -10.54 8.21
C LYS A 53 3.65 -10.13 6.84
N ALA A 54 2.82 -9.52 6.01
CA ALA A 54 3.24 -9.02 4.71
C ALA A 54 4.34 -7.96 4.85
N VAL A 55 4.19 -7.00 5.78
CA VAL A 55 5.23 -5.99 6.04
C VAL A 55 6.56 -6.62 6.49
N LEU A 56 6.51 -7.65 7.34
CA LEU A 56 7.72 -8.34 7.81
C LEU A 56 8.40 -9.17 6.71
N GLN A 57 7.64 -9.78 5.81
CA GLN A 57 8.18 -10.56 4.70
C GLN A 57 8.73 -9.66 3.59
N GLU A 58 8.10 -8.52 3.37
CA GLU A 58 8.51 -7.55 2.37
C GLU A 58 9.58 -6.58 2.90
N GLY A 59 9.99 -6.67 4.17
CA GLY A 59 11.00 -5.82 4.81
C GLY A 59 12.41 -6.04 4.29
#